data_AF-A0A937VP12-F1
#
_entry.id   AF-A0A937VP12-F1
#
_cell.length_a   1.000
_cell.length_b   1.000
_cell.length_c   1.000
_cell.angle_alpha   90.00
_cell.angle_beta   90.00
_cell.angle_gamma   90.00
#
_symmetry.space_group_name_H-M   'P 1'
#
loop_
_entity.id
_entity.type
_entity.pdbx_description
1 polymer ?
#
loop_
_entity_poly.entity_id
_entity_poly.type
_entity_poly.pdbx_seq_one_letter_code
_entity_poly.pdbx_strand_id
1 'polypeptide(L)' 'MSFLEVYGIVALVILGYMAILWIASLVLRNSSIVDIFWGVGFVMANWVYFALTPDGFPARKWLISVLVTIWG' A
#
# COMPACT_ATOMS: atom_id res chain seq x y z
N MET A 1 9.93 15.20 -5.39
CA MET A 1 10.72 14.13 -4.76
C MET A 1 11.41 13.35 -5.84
N SER A 2 12.62 12.87 -5.57
CA SER A 2 13.33 11.95 -6.48
C SER A 2 12.64 10.59 -6.51
N PHE A 3 12.92 9.82 -7.58
CA PHE A 3 12.42 8.46 -7.73
C PHE A 3 12.73 7.59 -6.50
N LEU A 4 13.98 7.58 -6.03
CA LEU A 4 14.40 6.72 -4.92
C LEU A 4 13.71 7.10 -3.59
N GLU A 5 13.48 8.38 -3.34
CA GLU A 5 12.77 8.83 -2.13
C GLU A 5 11.33 8.33 -2.10
N VAL A 6 10.60 8.45 -3.22
CA VAL A 6 9.20 8.01 -3.29
C VAL A 6 9.10 6.49 -3.07
N TYR A 7 9.90 5.71 -3.80
CA TYR A 7 9.88 4.25 -3.66
C TYR A 7 10.37 3.80 -2.28
N GLY A 8 11.37 4.48 -1.71
CA GLY A 8 11.86 4.21 -0.35
C GLY A 8 10.77 4.42 0.70
N ILE A 9 10.01 5.51 0.62
CA ILE A 9 8.90 5.78 1.56
C ILE A 9 7.82 4.72 1.42
N VAL A 10 7.37 4.39 0.20
CA VAL A 10 6.32 3.38 0.03
C VAL A 10 6.79 1.99 0.51
N ALA A 11 8.06 1.62 0.26
CA ALA A 11 8.62 0.38 0.75
C ALA A 11 8.61 0.32 2.29
N LEU A 12 8.96 1.41 2.98
CA LEU A 12 8.90 1.49 4.44
C LEU A 12 7.46 1.40 4.97
N VAL A 13 6.50 2.02 4.30
CA VAL A 13 5.07 1.92 4.66
C VAL A 13 4.58 0.47 4.55
N ILE A 14 4.85 -0.20 3.43
CA ILE A 14 4.46 -1.61 3.23
C ILE A 14 5.19 -2.52 4.21
N LEU A 15 6.48 -2.29 4.46
CA LEU A 15 7.26 -3.09 5.41
C LEU A 15 6.69 -2.97 6.82
N GLY A 16 6.36 -1.75 7.27
CA GLY A 16 5.73 -1.53 8.56
C GLY A 16 4.37 -2.23 8.68
N TYR A 17 3.52 -2.08 7.65
CA TYR A 17 2.23 -2.75 7.57
C TYR A 17 2.34 -4.28 7.62
N MET A 18 3.22 -4.86 6.81
CA MET A 18 3.44 -6.31 6.76
C MET A 18 4.10 -6.84 8.04
N ALA A 19 4.97 -6.08 8.69
CA ALA A 19 5.55 -6.45 9.98
C ALA A 19 4.48 -6.49 11.09
N ILE A 20 3.55 -5.52 11.11
CA ILE A 20 2.42 -5.52 12.05
C ILE A 20 1.52 -6.73 11.81
N LEU A 21 1.15 -7.00 10.55
CA LEU A 21 0.35 -8.19 10.20
C LEU A 21 1.05 -9.50 10.55
N TRP A 22 2.37 -9.57 10.32
CA TRP A 22 3.16 -10.73 10.69
C TRP A 22 3.11 -10.96 12.21
N ILE A 23 3.33 -9.93 13.02
CA ILE A 23 3.20 -10.02 14.49
C ILE A 23 1.79 -10.47 14.87
N ALA A 24 0.75 -9.87 14.27
CA ALA A 24 -0.64 -10.27 14.51
C ALA A 24 -0.88 -11.75 14.15
N SER A 25 -0.31 -12.24 13.05
CA SER A 25 -0.42 -13.63 12.62
C SER A 25 0.20 -14.62 13.60
N LEU A 26 1.30 -14.24 14.27
CA LEU A 26 1.94 -15.03 15.32
C LEU A 26 1.07 -15.10 16.58
N VAL A 27 0.50 -13.96 16.99
CA VAL A 27 -0.41 -13.88 18.15
C VAL A 27 -1.67 -14.71 17.91
N LEU A 28 -2.25 -14.61 16.70
CA LEU A 28 -3.43 -15.37 16.29
C LEU A 28 -3.14 -16.83 15.95
N ARG A 29 -1.85 -17.20 15.85
CA ARG A 29 -1.37 -18.51 15.37
C ARG A 29 -2.01 -18.91 14.04
N ASN A 30 -2.21 -17.92 13.16
CA ASN A 30 -2.82 -18.12 11.87
C ASN A 30 -2.13 -17.24 10.82
N SER A 31 -1.28 -17.87 9.99
CA SER A 31 -0.57 -17.17 8.91
C SER A 31 -1.46 -16.82 7.72
N SER A 32 -2.62 -17.47 7.55
CA SER A 32 -3.48 -17.25 6.37
C SER A 32 -4.10 -15.86 6.33
N ILE A 33 -4.11 -15.14 7.46
CA ILE A 33 -4.61 -13.76 7.49
C ILE A 33 -3.82 -12.86 6.54
N VAL A 34 -2.52 -13.13 6.35
CA VAL A 34 -1.63 -12.28 5.54
C VAL A 34 -2.12 -12.22 4.09
N ASP A 35 -2.67 -13.33 3.57
CA ASP A 35 -3.18 -13.41 2.20
C ASP A 35 -4.40 -12.50 1.98
N ILE A 36 -5.29 -12.41 2.96
CA ILE A 36 -6.49 -11.56 2.91
C ILE A 36 -6.09 -10.08 2.92
N PHE A 37 -5.04 -9.73 3.67
CA PHE A 37 -4.62 -8.35 3.89
C PHE A 37 -3.68 -7.78 2.82
N TRP A 38 -3.29 -8.58 1.82
CA TRP A 38 -2.48 -8.11 0.70
C TRP A 38 -3.19 -7.02 -0.12
N GLY A 39 -4.49 -7.17 -0.38
CA GLY A 39 -5.31 -6.19 -1.11
C GLY A 39 -5.21 -4.79 -0.49
N VAL A 40 -5.46 -4.71 0.82
CA VAL A 40 -5.33 -3.48 1.61
C VAL A 40 -3.91 -2.89 1.55
N GLY A 41 -2.87 -3.73 1.51
CA GLY A 41 -1.48 -3.29 1.33
C GLY A 41 -1.28 -2.55 0.00
N PHE A 42 -1.87 -3.04 -1.08
CA PHE A 42 -1.84 -2.36 -2.38
C PHE A 42 -2.65 -1.06 -2.39
N VAL A 43 -3.82 -1.04 -1.74
CA VAL A 43 -4.63 0.17 -1.58
C VAL A 43 -3.82 1.24 -0.85
N MET A 44 -3.17 0.89 0.26
CA MET A 44 -2.31 1.79 1.02
C MET A 44 -1.16 2.33 0.17
N ALA A 45 -0.43 1.45 -0.52
CA ALA A 45 0.66 1.85 -1.41
C ALA A 45 0.20 2.84 -2.48
N ASN A 46 -0.93 2.55 -3.14
CA ASN A 46 -1.52 3.41 -4.15
C ASN A 46 -1.82 4.82 -3.61
N TRP A 47 -2.44 4.95 -2.44
CA TRP A 47 -2.75 6.25 -1.85
C TRP A 47 -1.50 7.02 -1.41
N VAL A 48 -0.47 6.33 -0.92
CA VAL A 48 0.82 6.97 -0.62
C VAL A 48 1.47 7.49 -1.91
N TYR A 49 1.51 6.70 -2.98
CA TYR A 49 2.00 7.18 -4.29
C TYR A 49 1.18 8.37 -4.79
N PHE A 50 -0.16 8.31 -4.67
CA PHE A 50 -1.04 9.39 -5.08
C PHE A 50 -0.68 10.71 -4.39
N ALA A 51 -0.42 10.67 -3.07
CA ALA A 51 -0.06 11.83 -2.27
C ALA A 51 1.36 12.36 -2.55
N LEU A 52 2.34 11.47 -2.71
CA LEU A 52 3.76 11.86 -2.88
C LEU A 52 4.11 12.34 -4.29
N THR A 53 3.26 12.07 -5.28
CA THR A 53 3.52 12.41 -6.70
C THR A 53 2.46 13.38 -7.26
N PRO A 54 2.30 14.61 -6.72
CA PRO A 54 1.17 15.48 -7.05
C PRO A 54 1.07 15.85 -8.54
N ASP A 55 2.20 15.87 -9.24
CA ASP A 55 2.29 16.18 -10.66
C ASP A 55 1.67 15.10 -11.57
N GLY A 56 1.50 15.45 -12.85
CA GLY A 56 1.05 14.53 -13.90
C GLY A 56 -0.41 14.75 -14.31
N PHE A 57 -1.15 13.66 -14.55
CA PHE A 57 -2.52 13.71 -15.09
C PHE A 57 -3.54 13.35 -13.99
N PRO A 58 -4.26 14.33 -13.42
CA PRO A 58 -5.13 14.10 -12.26
C PRO A 58 -6.23 13.06 -12.50
N ALA A 59 -6.90 13.12 -13.66
CA ALA A 59 -7.99 12.20 -13.99
C ALA A 59 -7.54 10.72 -13.97
N ARG A 60 -6.36 10.43 -14.53
CA ARG A 60 -5.79 9.07 -14.54
C ARG A 60 -5.44 8.61 -13.13
N LYS A 61 -4.85 9.48 -12.31
CA LYS A 61 -4.48 9.15 -10.92
C LYS A 61 -5.71 8.79 -10.08
N TRP A 62 -6.77 9.58 -10.21
CA TRP A 62 -8.05 9.32 -9.53
C TRP A 62 -8.69 8.01 -10.02
N LEU A 63 -8.74 7.80 -11.34
CA LEU A 63 -9.27 6.56 -11.91
C LEU A 63 -8.56 5.32 -11.35
N ILE A 64 -7.22 5.29 -11.41
CA ILE A 64 -6.43 4.18 -10.88
C ILE A 64 -6.66 4.01 -9.38
N SER A 65 -6.68 5.11 -8.62
CA SER A 65 -6.82 5.03 -7.17
C SER A 65 -8.18 4.48 -6.74
N VAL A 66 -9.24 4.87 -7.44
CA VAL A 66 -10.59 4.32 -7.21
C VAL A 66 -10.64 2.84 -7.59
N LEU A 67 -10.11 2.46 -8.74
CA LEU A 67 -10.12 1.06 -9.18
C LEU A 67 -9.33 0.15 -8.22
N VAL A 68 -8.15 0.57 -7.77
CA VAL A 68 -7.35 -0.18 -6.80
C VAL A 68 -8.08 -0.29 -5.46
N THR A 69 -8.74 0.79 -5.01
CA THR A 69 -9.52 0.78 -3.76
C THR A 69 -10.77 -0.12 -3.83
N ILE A 70 -11.37 -0.29 -5.00
CA ILE A 70 -12.51 -1.21 -5.19
C ILE A 70 -12.02 -2.66 -5.23
N TRP A 71 -10.85 -2.89 -5.82
CA TRP A 71 -10.30 -4.23 -5.99
C TRP A 71 -9.68 -4.81 -4.72
N GLY A 72 -8.89 -4.02 -3.98
CA GLY A 72 -8.09 -4.47 -2.84
C GLY A 72 -8.79 -4.30 -1.50
#